data_AF-A0A523WQ37-F1
#
_entry.id   AF-A0A523WQ37-F1
#
_cell.length_a   1.000
_cell.length_b   1.000
_cell.length_c   1.000
_cell.angle_alpha   90.00
_cell.angle_beta   90.00
_cell.angle_gamma   90.00
#
_symmetry.space_group_name_H-M   'P 1'
#
loop_
_entity.id
_entity.type
_entity.pdbx_description
1 polymer ?
#
loop_
_entity_poly.entity_id
_entity_poly.type
_entity_poly.pdbx_seq_one_letter_code
_entity_poly.pdbx_strand_id
1 'polypeptide(L)'
;MAKVSRRNFLTAFSSSVLGFGFAKKAKAGFGHTVLAQSESSALKIKKYNPFGKTGLKVSDVSCGAISFFEPNVLRYAYDLGVNYFDTAETYLRKKSETFIGQALKDIRDKVIITTKHGYSARQKIKREDIIKRVEESLKRMQTDYVDVAMVHGISDLSLFNNEELLAAYAQLKKQGKIRFTGFSTHNAKVTLKQALDNDFVQVVLVIYNHDEGKAIEPLLEQVHKKGIGTVAMKIFAGGKHGNLKSLINQEVSYPQAAIRWVLSNPNIDCCIPTMSSYSHVEEYVAASAKPLNRADLEVIADYQRQVSQHYCRVSCSECLSACPHSVAINDVLRYGMYFEDYGMEKEAMSYYAELDEGKKPLICASCSGNCESACPYGLKVKDKLIHAHEILSV
;
A
#
# COMPACT_ATOMS: atom_id res chain seq x y z
N MET A 1 1.69 -41.91 20.68
CA MET A 1 1.48 -42.79 19.52
C MET A 1 0.31 -42.23 18.73
N ALA A 2 0.27 -42.03 17.42
CA ALA A 2 1.26 -41.97 16.35
C ALA A 2 0.59 -41.15 15.21
N LYS A 3 1.41 -40.47 14.41
CA LYS A 3 1.06 -39.56 13.30
C LYS A 3 0.09 -40.17 12.27
N VAL A 4 -0.88 -39.38 11.81
CA VAL A 4 -1.56 -39.62 10.52
C VAL A 4 -0.72 -39.00 9.41
N SER A 5 -0.27 -39.81 8.46
CA SER A 5 0.52 -39.38 7.29
C SER A 5 -0.27 -39.54 5.99
N ARG A 6 0.02 -38.65 5.04
CA ARG A 6 -0.72 -38.33 3.79
C ARG A 6 -0.63 -39.39 2.69
N ARG A 7 -1.05 -40.65 2.89
CA ARG A 7 -0.88 -41.65 1.81
C ARG A 7 -1.98 -42.68 1.52
N ASN A 8 -3.19 -42.57 2.06
CA ASN A 8 -4.27 -43.53 1.76
C ASN A 8 -5.63 -42.85 1.54
N PHE A 9 -5.80 -42.16 0.41
CA PHE A 9 -7.12 -41.76 -0.05
C PHE A 9 -7.15 -41.92 -1.57
N LEU A 10 -7.44 -43.15 -2.02
CA LEU A 10 -8.04 -43.51 -3.31
C LEU A 10 -7.96 -45.03 -3.47
N THR A 11 -8.91 -45.75 -2.88
CA THR A 11 -9.36 -47.07 -3.35
C THR A 11 -10.60 -47.48 -2.55
N ALA A 12 -11.50 -48.19 -3.24
CA ALA A 12 -12.74 -48.80 -2.74
C ALA A 12 -14.01 -47.91 -2.71
N PHE A 13 -14.57 -47.68 -3.89
CA PHE A 13 -16.03 -47.83 -4.08
C PHE A 13 -16.28 -48.54 -5.42
N SER A 14 -16.30 -49.87 -5.38
CA SER A 14 -16.84 -50.68 -6.47
C SER A 14 -17.51 -51.92 -5.88
N SER A 15 -18.83 -51.88 -5.79
CA SER A 15 -19.83 -52.96 -5.66
C SER A 15 -21.12 -52.23 -5.25
N SER A 16 -22.31 -52.38 -5.83
CA SER A 16 -22.86 -53.41 -6.70
C SER A 16 -24.32 -53.02 -6.95
N VAL A 17 -24.79 -52.96 -8.21
CA VAL A 17 -26.21 -53.19 -8.55
C VAL A 17 -26.27 -53.89 -9.91
N LEU A 18 -26.82 -55.10 -9.89
CA LEU A 18 -27.20 -55.92 -11.03
C LEU A 18 -28.43 -55.33 -11.73
N GLY A 19 -28.41 -55.23 -13.05
CA GLY A 19 -29.57 -54.90 -13.88
C GLY A 19 -29.38 -55.39 -15.31
N PHE A 20 -30.17 -56.39 -15.69
CA PHE A 20 -30.20 -57.06 -16.99
C PHE A 20 -30.54 -56.12 -18.16
N GLY A 21 -29.95 -56.39 -19.34
CA GLY A 21 -30.66 -56.18 -20.61
C GLY A 21 -29.91 -55.50 -21.77
N PHE A 22 -29.60 -56.31 -22.78
CA PHE A 22 -29.35 -55.99 -24.19
C PHE A 22 -28.07 -55.25 -24.62
N ALA A 23 -27.24 -56.04 -25.32
CA ALA A 23 -26.03 -55.64 -26.01
C ALA A 23 -26.29 -54.72 -27.22
N LYS A 24 -25.51 -53.64 -27.33
CA LYS A 24 -25.08 -53.07 -28.61
C LYS A 24 -23.59 -52.74 -28.55
N LYS A 25 -22.84 -53.28 -29.51
CA LYS A 25 -21.41 -53.06 -29.75
C LYS A 25 -21.13 -51.58 -29.96
N ALA A 26 -20.20 -51.01 -29.20
CA ALA A 26 -19.45 -49.83 -29.59
C ALA A 26 -17.97 -50.06 -29.21
N LYS A 27 -17.11 -50.24 -30.21
CA LYS A 27 -15.66 -50.20 -30.04
C LYS A 27 -15.28 -48.72 -29.89
N ALA A 28 -14.94 -48.30 -28.68
CA ALA A 28 -14.27 -47.03 -28.44
C ALA A 28 -12.79 -47.31 -28.18
N GLY A 29 -11.93 -46.94 -29.12
CA GLY A 29 -10.48 -46.91 -28.91
C GLY A 29 -10.14 -45.77 -27.96
N PHE A 30 -9.52 -46.11 -26.82
CA PHE A 30 -8.91 -45.12 -25.94
C PHE A 30 -7.57 -44.68 -26.54
N GLY A 31 -7.60 -43.63 -27.35
CA GLY A 31 -6.42 -42.81 -27.60
C GLY A 31 -6.16 -41.98 -26.36
N HIS A 32 -5.09 -42.28 -25.61
CA HIS A 32 -4.57 -41.38 -24.59
C HIS A 32 -3.95 -40.17 -25.29
N THR A 33 -4.76 -39.13 -25.51
CA THR A 33 -4.24 -37.80 -25.78
C THR A 33 -3.68 -37.28 -24.47
N VAL A 34 -2.36 -37.38 -24.30
CA VAL A 34 -1.64 -36.62 -23.29
C VAL A 34 -1.89 -35.15 -23.63
N LEU A 35 -2.80 -34.51 -22.91
CA LEU A 35 -2.94 -33.07 -22.93
C LEU A 35 -1.62 -32.52 -22.42
N ALA A 36 -0.78 -32.07 -23.36
CA ALA A 36 0.36 -31.25 -23.07
C ALA A 36 -0.15 -30.08 -22.22
N GLN A 37 0.23 -30.07 -20.95
CA GLN A 37 0.11 -28.89 -20.10
C GLN A 37 0.91 -27.81 -20.81
N SER A 38 0.21 -26.90 -21.48
CA SER A 38 0.81 -25.66 -21.93
C SER A 38 1.42 -25.02 -20.68
N GLU A 39 2.73 -24.79 -20.69
CA GLU A 39 3.38 -23.91 -19.72
C GLU A 39 2.70 -22.54 -19.84
N SER A 40 1.64 -22.35 -19.04
CA SER A 40 1.18 -21.03 -18.65
C SER A 40 2.42 -20.31 -18.19
N SER A 41 2.79 -19.22 -18.87
CA SER A 41 3.93 -18.41 -18.45
C SER A 41 3.70 -18.09 -16.98
N ALA A 42 4.47 -18.71 -16.07
CA ALA A 42 4.14 -18.71 -14.66
C ALA A 42 3.90 -17.27 -14.20
N LEU A 43 2.75 -17.03 -13.56
CA LEU A 43 2.39 -15.74 -13.01
C LEU A 43 3.49 -15.31 -12.04
N LYS A 44 4.25 -14.28 -12.43
CA LYS A 44 5.43 -13.79 -11.72
C LYS A 44 5.62 -12.31 -12.02
N ILE A 45 6.28 -11.59 -11.13
CA ILE A 45 6.86 -10.28 -11.44
C ILE A 45 7.77 -10.41 -12.67
N LYS A 46 7.63 -9.48 -13.60
CA LYS A 46 8.33 -9.47 -14.88
C LYS A 46 9.34 -8.33 -14.99
N LYS A 47 9.31 -7.35 -14.09
CA LYS A 47 10.19 -6.18 -14.12
C LYS A 47 10.69 -5.80 -12.73
N TYR A 48 11.99 -5.52 -12.64
CA TYR A 48 12.66 -4.99 -11.46
C TYR A 48 13.39 -3.70 -11.83
N ASN A 49 13.07 -2.61 -11.16
CA ASN A 49 13.62 -1.29 -11.42
C ASN A 49 14.78 -0.98 -10.47
N PRO A 50 15.84 -0.27 -10.92
CA PRO A 50 16.81 0.32 -10.01
C PRO A 50 16.10 1.19 -8.99
N PHE A 51 16.50 1.11 -7.71
CA PHE A 51 15.85 1.86 -6.66
C PHE A 51 16.68 3.11 -6.32
N GLY A 52 16.54 4.16 -7.11
CA GLY A 52 17.47 5.29 -7.10
C GLY A 52 18.94 4.86 -7.21
N LYS A 53 19.83 5.54 -6.48
CA LYS A 53 21.28 5.23 -6.38
C LYS A 53 21.63 4.27 -5.24
N THR A 54 20.66 3.51 -4.71
CA THR A 54 20.90 2.57 -3.61
C THR A 54 21.66 1.31 -4.04
N GLY A 55 21.73 1.05 -5.35
CA GLY A 55 22.25 -0.22 -5.90
C GLY A 55 21.28 -1.40 -5.74
N LEU A 56 20.12 -1.20 -5.10
CA LEU A 56 19.05 -2.19 -5.01
C LEU A 56 18.19 -2.19 -6.29
N LYS A 57 17.49 -3.29 -6.52
CA LYS A 57 16.44 -3.39 -7.54
C LYS A 57 15.14 -3.85 -6.90
N VAL A 58 14.05 -3.12 -7.12
CA VAL A 58 12.72 -3.40 -6.56
C VAL A 58 11.77 -3.92 -7.64
N SER A 59 10.91 -4.86 -7.31
CA SER A 59 9.79 -5.29 -8.17
C SER A 59 8.89 -4.09 -8.49
N ASP A 60 8.50 -3.93 -9.76
CA ASP A 60 7.64 -2.81 -10.17
C ASP A 60 6.29 -2.80 -9.43
N VAL A 61 5.70 -3.98 -9.24
CA VAL A 61 4.59 -4.23 -8.32
C VAL A 61 5.15 -4.83 -7.02
N SER A 62 5.06 -4.08 -5.94
CA SER A 62 5.58 -4.42 -4.61
C SER A 62 4.47 -4.50 -3.56
N CYS A 63 4.80 -4.78 -2.30
CA CYS A 63 3.79 -5.02 -1.26
C CYS A 63 3.79 -3.95 -0.17
N GLY A 64 2.65 -3.28 0.02
CA GLY A 64 2.40 -2.36 1.13
C GLY A 64 1.67 -3.03 2.28
N ALA A 65 2.25 -3.01 3.47
CA ALA A 65 1.83 -3.77 4.64
C ALA A 65 1.04 -2.92 5.67
N ILE A 66 0.12 -2.07 5.22
CA ILE A 66 -0.64 -1.18 6.13
C ILE A 66 -1.87 -1.83 6.80
N SER A 67 -2.52 -2.81 6.14
CA SER A 67 -3.80 -3.40 6.59
C SER A 67 -3.75 -4.94 6.63
N PHE A 68 -4.89 -5.64 6.75
CA PHE A 68 -4.97 -7.09 6.97
C PHE A 68 -4.09 -7.92 6.01
N PHE A 69 -3.05 -8.59 6.50
CA PHE A 69 -2.39 -9.68 5.77
C PHE A 69 -1.88 -10.73 6.75
N GLU A 70 -1.85 -11.96 6.27
CA GLU A 70 -1.24 -13.09 6.97
C GLU A 70 0.20 -13.28 6.47
N PRO A 71 1.14 -13.74 7.32
CA PRO A 71 2.52 -14.00 6.90
C PRO A 71 2.64 -14.87 5.64
N ASN A 72 1.70 -15.82 5.45
CA ASN A 72 1.68 -16.70 4.28
C ASN A 72 1.36 -15.96 2.96
N VAL A 73 0.59 -14.86 3.00
CA VAL A 73 0.31 -14.05 1.80
C VAL A 73 1.56 -13.29 1.38
N LEU A 74 2.33 -12.75 2.35
CA LEU A 74 3.62 -12.11 2.07
C LEU A 74 4.63 -13.09 1.49
N ARG A 75 4.69 -14.31 2.05
CA ARG A 75 5.54 -15.38 1.50
C ARG A 75 5.12 -15.74 0.08
N TYR A 76 3.83 -15.85 -0.19
CA TYR A 76 3.34 -16.14 -1.53
C TYR A 76 3.62 -15.01 -2.53
N ALA A 77 3.51 -13.75 -2.11
CA ALA A 77 3.94 -12.61 -2.92
C ALA A 77 5.43 -12.71 -3.28
N TYR A 78 6.27 -13.06 -2.31
CA TYR A 78 7.68 -13.37 -2.56
C TYR A 78 7.87 -14.53 -3.53
N ASP A 79 7.12 -15.62 -3.36
CA ASP A 79 7.18 -16.75 -4.26
C ASP A 79 6.83 -16.32 -5.69
N LEU A 80 5.91 -15.37 -5.89
CA LEU A 80 5.60 -14.78 -7.19
C LEU A 80 6.59 -13.70 -7.67
N GLY A 81 7.69 -13.47 -6.96
CA GLY A 81 8.78 -12.59 -7.37
C GLY A 81 8.74 -11.18 -6.77
N VAL A 82 7.77 -10.86 -5.90
CA VAL A 82 7.79 -9.59 -5.16
C VAL A 82 8.98 -9.59 -4.21
N ASN A 83 9.86 -8.60 -4.33
CA ASN A 83 11.06 -8.53 -3.48
C ASN A 83 11.08 -7.32 -2.55
N TYR A 84 10.11 -6.41 -2.65
CA TYR A 84 10.07 -5.21 -1.82
C TYR A 84 8.80 -5.14 -0.97
N PHE A 85 9.00 -4.99 0.35
CA PHE A 85 7.96 -4.99 1.37
C PHE A 85 8.07 -3.73 2.23
N ASP A 86 7.00 -2.94 2.24
CA ASP A 86 6.91 -1.68 2.95
C ASP A 86 5.99 -1.81 4.19
N THR A 87 6.51 -1.54 5.38
CA THR A 87 5.79 -1.55 6.66
C THR A 87 6.05 -0.25 7.44
N ALA A 88 5.48 -0.10 8.64
CA ALA A 88 5.83 0.94 9.60
C ALA A 88 5.60 0.46 11.03
N GLU A 89 6.26 1.10 12.00
CA GLU A 89 6.15 0.76 13.42
C GLU A 89 4.70 0.73 13.91
N THR A 90 3.88 1.70 13.49
CA THR A 90 2.52 1.87 14.01
C THR A 90 1.47 1.02 13.29
N TYR A 91 1.81 0.42 12.13
CA TYR A 91 0.83 -0.33 11.34
C TYR A 91 0.31 -1.56 12.08
N LEU A 92 -1.00 -1.74 12.03
CA LEU A 92 -1.73 -2.80 12.74
C LEU A 92 -1.35 -2.89 14.23
N ARG A 93 -1.18 -1.75 14.91
CA ARG A 93 -0.74 -1.70 16.31
C ARG A 93 0.55 -2.50 16.53
N LYS A 94 1.56 -2.23 15.70
CA LYS A 94 2.89 -2.89 15.66
C LYS A 94 2.89 -4.34 15.15
N LYS A 95 1.75 -4.91 14.75
CA LYS A 95 1.69 -6.29 14.25
C LYS A 95 2.27 -6.44 12.85
N SER A 96 2.20 -5.41 12.01
CA SER A 96 2.71 -5.47 10.63
C SER A 96 4.18 -5.92 10.58
N GLU A 97 5.05 -5.30 11.39
CA GLU A 97 6.46 -5.67 11.50
C GLU A 97 6.67 -7.11 11.99
N THR A 98 5.79 -7.60 12.87
CA THR A 98 5.83 -8.99 13.34
C THR A 98 5.50 -9.96 12.21
N PHE A 99 4.49 -9.64 11.39
CA PHE A 99 4.10 -10.46 10.24
C PHE A 99 5.18 -10.47 9.15
N ILE A 100 5.81 -9.33 8.88
CA ILE A 100 7.00 -9.24 7.99
C ILE A 100 8.10 -10.20 8.49
N GLY A 101 8.42 -10.17 9.78
CA GLY A 101 9.44 -11.05 10.35
C GLY A 101 9.07 -12.53 10.30
N GLN A 102 7.82 -12.88 10.62
CA GLN A 102 7.32 -14.25 10.49
C GLN A 102 7.38 -14.75 9.05
N ALA A 103 7.08 -13.87 8.09
CA ALA A 103 7.00 -14.22 6.68
C ALA A 103 8.35 -14.31 5.97
N LEU A 104 9.36 -13.54 6.37
CA LEU A 104 10.55 -13.30 5.53
C LEU A 104 11.90 -13.60 6.19
N LYS A 105 11.96 -13.92 7.50
CA LYS A 105 13.23 -14.04 8.24
C LYS A 105 14.25 -15.03 7.65
N ASP A 106 13.80 -16.15 7.09
CA ASP A 106 14.63 -17.20 6.48
C ASP A 106 15.09 -16.87 5.05
N ILE A 107 14.61 -15.77 4.49
CA ILE A 107 14.97 -15.26 3.16
C ILE A 107 15.36 -13.77 3.21
N ARG A 108 15.80 -13.30 4.38
CA ARG A 108 16.03 -11.88 4.66
C ARG A 108 16.99 -11.23 3.65
N ASP A 109 18.02 -11.94 3.24
CA ASP A 109 19.03 -11.52 2.26
C ASP A 109 18.50 -11.37 0.82
N LYS A 110 17.30 -11.92 0.55
CA LYS A 110 16.67 -11.92 -0.78
C LYS A 110 15.56 -10.90 -0.94
N VAL A 111 15.23 -10.16 0.13
CA VAL A 111 14.14 -9.19 0.15
C VAL A 111 14.62 -7.82 0.61
N ILE A 112 13.91 -6.80 0.18
CA ILE A 112 14.09 -5.41 0.54
C ILE A 112 12.97 -5.05 1.52
N ILE A 113 13.33 -4.59 2.71
CA ILE A 113 12.35 -4.20 3.74
C ILE A 113 12.49 -2.71 4.05
N THR A 114 11.38 -1.99 3.96
CA THR A 114 11.24 -0.63 4.50
C THR A 114 10.41 -0.66 5.78
N THR A 115 10.89 0.03 6.83
CA THR A 115 10.02 0.44 7.95
C THR A 115 10.08 1.95 8.17
N LYS A 116 9.16 2.48 8.98
CA LYS A 116 9.02 3.91 9.23
C LYS A 116 8.67 4.20 10.69
N HIS A 117 9.13 5.36 11.14
CA HIS A 117 8.91 5.85 12.50
C HIS A 117 8.39 7.28 12.46
N GLY A 118 7.32 7.54 13.20
CA GLY A 118 6.72 8.87 13.32
C GLY A 118 7.46 9.73 14.36
N TYR A 119 7.67 11.00 14.03
CA TYR A 119 8.27 12.01 14.90
C TYR A 119 7.48 13.32 14.79
N SER A 120 7.52 14.14 15.84
CA SER A 120 6.90 15.45 15.86
C SER A 120 7.91 16.49 16.31
N ALA A 121 8.08 17.57 15.54
CA ALA A 121 8.95 18.68 15.93
C ALA A 121 8.44 19.42 17.18
N ARG A 122 7.17 19.22 17.55
CA ARG A 122 6.58 19.77 18.79
C ARG A 122 6.97 18.99 20.04
N GLN A 123 7.57 17.82 19.88
CA GLN A 123 8.01 16.97 20.98
C GLN A 123 9.53 16.97 21.06
N LYS A 124 10.06 16.81 22.28
CA LYS A 124 11.50 16.63 22.46
C LYS A 124 11.93 15.29 21.86
N ILE A 125 12.63 15.35 20.75
CA ILE A 125 13.26 14.19 20.12
C ILE A 125 14.58 13.91 20.84
N LYS A 126 14.79 12.66 21.23
CA LYS A 126 16.05 12.17 21.82
C LYS A 126 16.60 11.05 20.96
N ARG A 127 17.90 11.10 20.67
CA ARG A 127 18.60 10.10 19.88
C ARG A 127 18.42 8.68 20.43
N GLU A 128 18.49 8.50 21.74
CA GLU A 128 18.40 7.19 22.39
C GLU A 128 17.02 6.55 22.20
N ASP A 129 15.95 7.36 22.24
CA ASP A 129 14.58 6.90 22.02
C ASP A 129 14.36 6.46 20.57
N ILE A 130 14.97 7.15 19.61
CA ILE A 130 14.95 6.76 18.18
C ILE A 130 15.64 5.41 18.00
N ILE A 131 16.86 5.28 18.51
CA ILE A 131 17.65 4.04 18.39
C ILE A 131 16.86 2.87 18.98
N LYS A 132 16.31 3.05 20.19
CA LYS A 132 15.49 2.04 20.85
C LYS A 132 14.27 1.63 20.00
N ARG A 133 13.52 2.59 19.45
CA ARG A 133 12.34 2.29 18.60
C ARG A 133 12.72 1.51 17.34
N VAL A 134 13.84 1.85 16.69
CA VAL A 134 14.36 1.10 15.54
C VAL A 134 14.77 -0.31 15.94
N GLU A 135 15.49 -0.49 17.06
CA GLU A 135 15.87 -1.81 17.56
C GLU A 135 14.67 -2.69 17.93
N GLU A 136 13.63 -2.12 18.53
CA GLU A 136 12.39 -2.82 18.79
C GLU A 136 11.68 -3.25 17.50
N SER A 137 11.78 -2.45 16.44
CA SER A 137 11.24 -2.76 15.12
C SER A 137 11.98 -3.92 14.48
N LEU A 138 13.31 -3.90 14.54
CA LEU A 138 14.18 -5.00 14.10
C LEU A 138 13.87 -6.30 14.86
N LYS A 139 13.67 -6.21 16.17
CA LYS A 139 13.25 -7.36 16.99
C LYS A 139 11.91 -7.95 16.54
N ARG A 140 10.90 -7.11 16.25
CA ARG A 140 9.60 -7.57 15.72
C ARG A 140 9.77 -8.25 14.35
N MET A 141 10.56 -7.65 13.47
CA MET A 141 10.88 -8.18 12.15
C MET A 141 11.86 -9.37 12.16
N GLN A 142 12.38 -9.77 13.33
CA GLN A 142 13.32 -10.89 13.47
C GLN A 142 14.52 -10.76 12.51
N THR A 143 15.05 -9.55 12.36
CA THR A 143 16.22 -9.23 11.53
C THR A 143 17.11 -8.22 12.25
N ASP A 144 18.37 -8.17 11.87
CA ASP A 144 19.41 -7.25 12.34
C ASP A 144 19.47 -5.94 11.55
N TYR A 145 18.86 -5.87 10.35
CA TYR A 145 18.83 -4.66 9.55
C TYR A 145 17.55 -4.47 8.72
N VAL A 146 17.27 -3.22 8.36
CA VAL A 146 16.34 -2.86 7.27
C VAL A 146 17.08 -2.19 6.12
N ASP A 147 16.56 -2.36 4.92
CA ASP A 147 17.15 -1.74 3.73
C ASP A 147 16.86 -0.24 3.72
N VAL A 148 15.65 0.16 4.09
CA VAL A 148 15.31 1.59 4.21
C VAL A 148 14.59 1.83 5.53
N ALA A 149 15.01 2.86 6.27
CA ALA A 149 14.26 3.38 7.40
C ALA A 149 13.80 4.81 7.10
N MET A 150 12.50 5.05 7.20
CA MET A 150 11.91 6.33 6.83
C MET A 150 11.38 7.13 8.03
N VAL A 151 11.38 8.46 7.90
CA VAL A 151 10.51 9.32 8.70
C VAL A 151 9.07 9.18 8.18
N HIS A 152 8.14 8.87 9.07
CA HIS A 152 6.75 8.54 8.70
C HIS A 152 5.88 9.80 8.57
N GLY A 153 5.20 9.95 7.44
CA GLY A 153 4.11 10.92 7.26
C GLY A 153 4.55 12.37 7.45
N ILE A 154 5.68 12.77 6.86
CA ILE A 154 6.24 14.09 7.10
C ILE A 154 5.30 15.20 6.65
N SER A 155 4.99 16.10 7.57
CA SER A 155 4.26 17.35 7.34
C SER A 155 5.04 18.57 7.84
N ASP A 156 6.04 18.36 8.70
CA ASP A 156 6.93 19.39 9.22
C ASP A 156 8.37 19.05 8.83
N LEU A 157 8.96 19.97 8.09
CA LEU A 157 10.19 19.77 7.37
C LEU A 157 11.40 20.18 8.22
N SER A 158 11.16 20.87 9.33
CA SER A 158 12.18 21.16 10.35
C SER A 158 12.74 19.90 10.99
N LEU A 159 12.05 18.76 10.91
CA LEU A 159 12.53 17.45 11.36
C LEU A 159 13.87 17.06 10.72
N PHE A 160 14.13 17.50 9.49
CA PHE A 160 15.39 17.21 8.82
C PHE A 160 16.55 18.11 9.25
N ASN A 161 16.29 19.12 10.07
CA ASN A 161 17.32 19.95 10.70
C ASN A 161 17.54 19.53 12.17
N ASN A 162 16.83 18.50 12.65
CA ASN A 162 16.95 18.03 14.03
C ASN A 162 18.21 17.18 14.20
N GLU A 163 19.21 17.70 14.91
CA GLU A 163 20.51 17.05 15.11
C GLU A 163 20.40 15.68 15.78
N GLU A 164 19.52 15.52 16.77
CA GLU A 164 19.30 14.26 17.48
C GLU A 164 18.77 13.16 16.54
N LEU A 165 17.84 13.52 15.65
CA LEU A 165 17.31 12.63 14.63
C LEU A 165 18.39 12.22 13.63
N LEU A 166 19.10 13.20 13.06
CA LEU A 166 20.17 12.92 12.09
C LEU A 166 21.28 12.06 12.71
N ALA A 167 21.68 12.36 13.95
CA ALA A 167 22.68 11.60 14.68
C ALA A 167 22.22 10.16 14.97
N ALA A 168 20.95 9.95 15.31
CA ALA A 168 20.40 8.61 15.53
C ALA A 168 20.47 7.74 14.28
N TYR A 169 19.98 8.27 13.15
CA TYR A 169 20.02 7.55 11.87
C TYR A 169 21.46 7.32 11.39
N ALA A 170 22.36 8.30 11.56
CA ALA A 170 23.77 8.12 11.23
C ALA A 170 24.43 7.01 12.07
N GLN A 171 24.13 6.95 13.38
CA GLN A 171 24.62 5.90 14.26
C GLN A 171 24.07 4.53 13.86
N LEU A 172 22.77 4.42 13.58
CA LEU A 172 22.14 3.17 13.14
C LEU A 172 22.70 2.68 11.80
N LYS A 173 23.01 3.60 10.86
CA LYS A 173 23.72 3.27 9.62
C LYS A 173 25.12 2.74 9.89
N LYS A 174 25.89 3.41 10.77
CA LYS A 174 27.23 2.95 11.18
C LYS A 174 27.21 1.56 11.83
N GLN A 175 26.14 1.25 12.57
CA GLN A 175 25.92 -0.05 13.19
C GLN A 175 25.42 -1.13 12.20
N GLY A 176 25.19 -0.80 10.92
CA GLY A 176 24.67 -1.72 9.92
C GLY A 176 23.18 -2.03 10.02
N LYS A 177 22.45 -1.37 10.94
CA LYS A 177 21.02 -1.61 11.21
C LYS A 177 20.10 -0.99 10.17
N ILE A 178 20.58 0.04 9.47
CA ILE A 178 19.87 0.75 8.39
C ILE A 178 20.85 0.91 7.22
N ARG A 179 20.42 0.59 6.00
CA ARG A 179 21.24 0.82 4.79
C ARG A 179 20.98 2.20 4.19
N PHE A 180 19.70 2.54 4.01
CA PHE A 180 19.25 3.78 3.37
C PHE A 180 18.20 4.51 4.21
N THR A 181 18.04 5.80 3.96
CA THR A 181 17.11 6.68 4.68
C THR A 181 16.16 7.40 3.74
N GLY A 182 15.05 7.89 4.27
CA GLY A 182 14.01 8.48 3.46
C GLY A 182 12.84 9.03 4.25
N PHE A 183 11.76 9.36 3.56
CA PHE A 183 10.51 9.73 4.20
C PHE A 183 9.29 9.29 3.40
N SER A 184 8.17 9.22 4.09
CA SER A 184 6.85 9.12 3.46
C SER A 184 6.07 10.40 3.67
N THR A 185 5.23 10.78 2.71
CA THR A 185 4.47 12.05 2.74
C THR A 185 3.10 11.90 2.11
N HIS A 186 2.12 12.60 2.68
CA HIS A 186 0.82 12.85 2.04
C HIS A 186 0.77 14.21 1.33
N ASN A 187 1.81 15.03 1.44
CA ASN A 187 1.88 16.38 0.85
C ASN A 187 3.14 16.53 -0.04
N ALA A 188 3.22 15.70 -1.08
CA ALA A 188 4.38 15.65 -1.96
C ALA A 188 4.68 16.98 -2.68
N LYS A 189 3.66 17.82 -2.95
CA LYS A 189 3.85 19.16 -3.54
C LYS A 189 4.82 20.03 -2.74
N VAL A 190 4.74 19.95 -1.41
CA VAL A 190 5.61 20.72 -0.51
C VAL A 190 6.91 19.96 -0.23
N THR A 191 6.82 18.67 0.08
CA THR A 191 7.95 17.93 0.66
C THR A 191 8.97 17.45 -0.37
N LEU A 192 8.58 17.22 -1.64
CA LEU A 192 9.52 16.73 -2.66
C LEU A 192 10.57 17.77 -3.05
N LYS A 193 10.26 19.07 -2.98
CA LYS A 193 11.24 20.12 -3.26
C LYS A 193 12.47 20.01 -2.35
N GLN A 194 12.27 19.65 -1.09
CA GLN A 194 13.35 19.57 -0.11
C GLN A 194 14.13 18.26 -0.14
N ALA A 195 13.54 17.19 -0.70
CA ALA A 195 14.30 15.98 -1.01
C ALA A 195 15.50 16.30 -1.92
N LEU A 196 15.37 17.33 -2.78
CA LEU A 196 16.44 17.76 -3.69
C LEU A 196 17.64 18.40 -2.99
N ASP A 197 17.48 18.89 -1.76
CA ASP A 197 18.54 19.60 -1.04
C ASP A 197 19.06 18.83 0.19
N ASN A 198 18.62 17.58 0.38
CA ASN A 198 18.93 16.82 1.59
C ASN A 198 19.42 15.38 1.32
N ASP A 199 20.64 15.07 1.75
CA ASP A 199 21.27 13.75 1.57
C ASP A 199 20.72 12.66 2.49
N PHE A 200 19.99 13.04 3.55
CA PHE A 200 19.18 12.10 4.32
C PHE A 200 18.15 11.39 3.43
N VAL A 201 17.68 12.05 2.37
CA VAL A 201 16.60 11.55 1.52
C VAL A 201 17.18 10.75 0.37
N GLN A 202 17.19 9.42 0.53
CA GLN A 202 17.63 8.47 -0.49
C GLN A 202 16.46 7.72 -1.13
N VAL A 203 15.32 7.67 -0.45
CA VAL A 203 14.05 7.10 -0.93
C VAL A 203 12.88 7.95 -0.45
N VAL A 204 11.88 8.15 -1.31
CA VAL A 204 10.61 8.79 -0.94
C VAL A 204 9.42 7.89 -1.23
N LEU A 205 8.45 7.88 -0.31
CA LEU A 205 7.14 7.27 -0.49
C LEU A 205 6.07 8.35 -0.60
N VAL A 206 5.38 8.42 -1.74
CA VAL A 206 4.40 9.49 -2.04
C VAL A 206 3.05 8.93 -2.42
N ILE A 207 2.00 9.73 -2.22
CA ILE A 207 0.72 9.50 -2.89
C ILE A 207 0.92 9.74 -4.38
N TYR A 208 0.61 8.74 -5.21
CA TYR A 208 0.59 8.90 -6.66
C TYR A 208 -0.46 7.95 -7.26
N ASN A 209 -1.53 8.53 -7.81
CA ASN A 209 -2.63 7.82 -8.46
C ASN A 209 -3.27 8.74 -9.52
N HIS A 210 -4.24 8.21 -10.27
CA HIS A 210 -4.86 8.92 -11.39
C HIS A 210 -5.65 10.19 -11.01
N ASP A 211 -5.94 10.40 -9.71
CA ASP A 211 -6.58 11.60 -9.17
C ASP A 211 -5.60 12.55 -8.47
N GLU A 212 -4.47 12.06 -7.99
CA GLU A 212 -3.53 12.76 -7.10
C GLU A 212 -2.06 12.54 -7.48
N GLY A 213 -1.74 12.66 -8.77
CA GLY A 213 -0.37 12.42 -9.27
C GLY A 213 0.17 13.50 -10.19
N LYS A 214 -0.63 13.94 -11.17
CA LYS A 214 -0.14 14.81 -12.27
C LYS A 214 0.56 16.08 -11.79
N ALA A 215 0.03 16.71 -10.74
CA ALA A 215 0.57 17.97 -10.23
C ALA A 215 1.98 17.85 -9.61
N ILE A 216 2.45 16.63 -9.28
CA ILE A 216 3.79 16.41 -8.70
C ILE A 216 4.78 15.79 -9.70
N GLU A 217 4.36 15.47 -10.93
CA GLU A 217 5.23 14.82 -11.93
C GLU A 217 6.52 15.60 -12.25
N PRO A 218 6.49 16.94 -12.42
CA PRO A 218 7.72 17.71 -12.64
C PRO A 218 8.70 17.65 -11.46
N LEU A 219 8.21 17.49 -10.22
CA LEU A 219 9.05 17.32 -9.04
C LEU A 219 9.56 15.87 -8.93
N LEU A 220 8.73 14.88 -9.24
CA LEU A 220 9.14 13.48 -9.29
C LEU A 220 10.28 13.25 -10.29
N GLU A 221 10.22 13.89 -11.46
CA GLU A 221 11.30 13.81 -12.44
C GLU A 221 12.62 14.36 -11.88
N GLN A 222 12.59 15.49 -11.18
CA GLN A 222 13.80 16.07 -10.55
C GLN A 222 14.36 15.15 -9.46
N VAL A 223 13.48 14.60 -8.61
CA VAL A 223 13.84 13.68 -7.52
C VAL A 223 14.48 12.41 -8.09
N HIS A 224 13.87 11.84 -9.13
CA HIS A 224 14.38 10.65 -9.81
C HIS A 224 15.72 10.93 -10.51
N LYS A 225 15.89 12.07 -11.20
CA LYS A 225 17.19 12.48 -11.80
C LYS A 225 18.30 12.65 -10.77
N LYS A 226 17.99 13.13 -9.55
CA LYS A 226 18.96 13.19 -8.44
C LYS A 226 19.43 11.79 -8.02
N GLY A 227 18.64 10.76 -8.31
CA GLY A 227 18.90 9.36 -7.96
C GLY A 227 18.26 8.95 -6.64
N ILE A 228 17.17 9.62 -6.24
CA ILE A 228 16.36 9.24 -5.09
C ILE A 228 15.34 8.20 -5.54
N GLY A 229 15.22 7.10 -4.80
CA GLY A 229 14.24 6.07 -5.11
C GLY A 229 12.81 6.55 -4.86
N THR A 230 11.87 6.20 -5.74
CA THR A 230 10.48 6.70 -5.69
C THR A 230 9.47 5.57 -5.59
N VAL A 231 8.64 5.62 -4.54
CA VAL A 231 7.61 4.60 -4.28
C VAL A 231 6.23 5.26 -4.28
N ALA A 232 5.27 4.64 -4.96
CA ALA A 232 3.88 5.08 -4.99
C ALA A 232 2.98 4.31 -4.01
N MET A 233 2.29 5.04 -3.12
CA MET A 233 1.20 4.52 -2.29
C MET A 233 -0.15 5.14 -2.67
N LYS A 234 -1.23 4.56 -2.11
CA LYS A 234 -2.63 4.95 -2.35
C LYS A 234 -2.97 4.96 -3.85
N ILE A 235 -2.44 3.97 -4.56
CA ILE A 235 -2.53 3.89 -6.03
C ILE A 235 -3.97 3.68 -6.55
N PHE A 236 -4.90 3.27 -5.67
CA PHE A 236 -6.30 2.99 -5.99
C PHE A 236 -7.26 4.15 -5.72
N ALA A 237 -6.77 5.39 -5.59
CA ALA A 237 -7.58 6.63 -5.51
C ALA A 237 -8.86 6.49 -4.66
N GLY A 238 -8.70 6.13 -3.39
CA GLY A 238 -9.80 5.93 -2.44
C GLY A 238 -10.20 4.48 -2.19
N GLY A 239 -9.76 3.53 -3.03
CA GLY A 239 -9.98 2.10 -2.77
C GLY A 239 -11.44 1.65 -2.89
N LYS A 240 -12.33 2.44 -3.51
CA LYS A 240 -13.77 2.17 -3.56
C LYS A 240 -14.19 1.03 -4.48
N HIS A 241 -13.25 0.38 -5.17
CA HIS A 241 -13.52 -0.66 -6.17
C HIS A 241 -14.25 -1.89 -5.60
N GLY A 242 -14.04 -2.23 -4.32
CA GLY A 242 -14.81 -3.28 -3.63
C GLY A 242 -16.31 -2.97 -3.54
N ASN A 243 -16.65 -1.69 -3.37
CA ASN A 243 -18.02 -1.17 -3.29
C ASN A 243 -18.65 -0.90 -4.66
N LEU A 244 -17.85 -0.98 -5.74
CA LEU A 244 -18.23 -0.65 -7.11
C LEU A 244 -18.13 -1.85 -8.07
N LYS A 245 -18.07 -3.09 -7.56
CA LYS A 245 -17.87 -4.31 -8.36
C LYS A 245 -18.87 -4.49 -9.52
N SER A 246 -20.06 -3.92 -9.42
CA SER A 246 -21.09 -3.96 -10.48
C SER A 246 -20.80 -3.03 -11.67
N LEU A 247 -19.79 -2.15 -11.58
CA LEU A 247 -19.55 -1.04 -12.50
C LEU A 247 -18.14 -1.06 -13.12
N ILE A 248 -17.41 -2.18 -12.97
CA ILE A 248 -16.09 -2.40 -13.54
C ILE A 248 -16.27 -3.29 -14.79
N ASN A 249 -15.69 -2.86 -15.92
CA ASN A 249 -15.71 -3.60 -17.19
C ASN A 249 -15.17 -5.04 -16.97
N GLN A 250 -15.85 -6.04 -17.55
CA GLN A 250 -15.49 -7.46 -17.42
C GLN A 250 -14.15 -7.83 -18.10
N GLU A 251 -13.60 -6.98 -18.97
CA GLU A 251 -12.36 -7.26 -19.71
C GLU A 251 -11.08 -6.89 -18.94
N VAL A 252 -11.12 -5.83 -18.12
CA VAL A 252 -9.95 -5.32 -17.37
C VAL A 252 -10.36 -4.89 -15.98
N SER A 253 -9.67 -5.40 -14.94
CA SER A 253 -9.95 -4.99 -13.57
C SER A 253 -9.37 -3.60 -13.27
N TYR A 254 -10.13 -2.79 -12.51
CA TYR A 254 -9.69 -1.48 -12.05
C TYR A 254 -8.33 -1.52 -11.32
N PRO A 255 -8.04 -2.47 -10.41
CA PRO A 255 -6.74 -2.54 -9.77
C PRO A 255 -5.57 -2.68 -10.76
N GLN A 256 -5.72 -3.51 -11.79
CA GLN A 256 -4.68 -3.66 -12.82
C GLN A 256 -4.53 -2.41 -13.68
N ALA A 257 -5.63 -1.73 -14.01
CA ALA A 257 -5.60 -0.46 -14.72
C ALA A 257 -4.87 0.62 -13.90
N ALA A 258 -5.19 0.74 -12.61
CA ALA A 258 -4.57 1.70 -11.70
C ALA A 258 -3.07 1.44 -11.48
N ILE A 259 -2.66 0.18 -11.31
CA ILE A 259 -1.24 -0.21 -11.23
C ILE A 259 -0.50 0.21 -12.50
N ARG A 260 -1.05 -0.13 -13.68
CA ARG A 260 -0.42 0.22 -14.97
C ARG A 260 -0.39 1.73 -15.20
N TRP A 261 -1.38 2.46 -14.75
CA TRP A 261 -1.37 3.93 -14.79
C TRP A 261 -0.22 4.49 -13.97
N VAL A 262 -0.04 4.02 -12.73
CA VAL A 262 1.07 4.44 -11.87
C VAL A 262 2.42 4.10 -12.49
N LEU A 263 2.59 2.86 -12.96
CA LEU A 263 3.85 2.38 -13.54
C LEU A 263 4.13 2.88 -14.96
N SER A 264 3.18 3.61 -15.57
CA SER A 264 3.42 4.31 -16.84
C SER A 264 4.30 5.55 -16.68
N ASN A 265 4.41 6.10 -15.46
CA ASN A 265 5.36 7.16 -15.15
C ASN A 265 6.75 6.56 -14.91
N PRO A 266 7.75 6.84 -15.76
CA PRO A 266 9.09 6.27 -15.62
C PRO A 266 9.86 6.79 -14.40
N ASN A 267 9.33 7.79 -13.67
CA ASN A 267 9.91 8.33 -12.45
C ASN A 267 9.34 7.70 -11.17
N ILE A 268 8.59 6.59 -11.30
CA ILE A 268 8.13 5.75 -10.19
C ILE A 268 8.83 4.40 -10.29
N ASP A 269 9.68 4.08 -9.31
CA ASP A 269 10.43 2.81 -9.29
C ASP A 269 9.53 1.62 -8.98
N CYS A 270 8.54 1.80 -8.11
CA CYS A 270 7.54 0.78 -7.82
C CYS A 270 6.27 1.36 -7.16
N CYS A 271 5.20 0.57 -7.17
CA CYS A 271 4.02 0.81 -6.36
C CYS A 271 3.85 -0.26 -5.28
N ILE A 272 3.23 0.12 -4.16
CA ILE A 272 3.02 -0.78 -3.01
C ILE A 272 1.53 -0.95 -2.66
N PRO A 273 0.71 -1.56 -3.55
CA PRO A 273 -0.64 -1.96 -3.17
C PRO A 273 -0.61 -2.92 -1.97
N THR A 274 -1.66 -2.90 -1.17
CA THR A 274 -1.81 -3.88 -0.09
C THR A 274 -2.35 -5.19 -0.63
N MET A 275 -1.58 -6.26 -0.43
CA MET A 275 -1.93 -7.62 -0.83
C MET A 275 -2.42 -8.40 0.39
N SER A 276 -3.73 -8.39 0.64
CA SER A 276 -4.34 -9.05 1.80
C SER A 276 -4.78 -10.50 1.59
N SER A 277 -4.73 -11.00 0.35
CA SER A 277 -5.12 -12.36 -0.02
C SER A 277 -4.27 -12.88 -1.18
N TYR A 278 -4.28 -14.20 -1.38
CA TYR A 278 -3.66 -14.82 -2.56
C TYR A 278 -4.19 -14.23 -3.88
N SER A 279 -5.50 -13.98 -3.97
CA SER A 279 -6.11 -13.39 -5.16
C SER A 279 -5.62 -11.96 -5.44
N HIS A 280 -5.40 -11.14 -4.40
CA HIS A 280 -4.79 -9.82 -4.58
C HIS A 280 -3.36 -9.92 -5.09
N VAL A 281 -2.56 -10.86 -4.56
CA VAL A 281 -1.20 -11.10 -5.06
C VAL A 281 -1.26 -11.47 -6.54
N GLU A 282 -2.09 -12.45 -6.91
CA GLU A 282 -2.20 -12.91 -8.30
C GLU A 282 -2.65 -11.80 -9.24
N GLU A 283 -3.71 -11.07 -8.87
CA GLU A 283 -4.27 -9.99 -9.67
C GLU A 283 -3.26 -8.85 -9.89
N TYR A 284 -2.54 -8.43 -8.85
CA TYR A 284 -1.63 -7.29 -8.93
C TYR A 284 -0.32 -7.69 -9.61
N VAL A 285 0.23 -8.88 -9.32
CA VAL A 285 1.41 -9.41 -10.01
C VAL A 285 1.15 -9.53 -11.52
N ALA A 286 -0.07 -9.88 -11.93
CA ALA A 286 -0.44 -9.95 -13.34
C ALA A 286 -0.35 -8.60 -14.08
N ALA A 287 -0.24 -7.45 -13.38
CA ALA A 287 -0.03 -6.14 -13.98
C ALA A 287 1.46 -5.81 -14.24
N SER A 288 2.40 -6.57 -13.66
CA SER A 288 3.85 -6.33 -13.79
C SER A 288 4.31 -6.32 -15.25
N ALA A 289 5.14 -5.34 -15.60
CA ALA A 289 5.69 -5.07 -16.93
C ALA A 289 4.67 -4.90 -18.07
N LYS A 290 3.37 -4.77 -17.78
CA LYS A 290 2.35 -4.53 -18.81
C LYS A 290 2.17 -3.03 -19.05
N PRO A 291 2.11 -2.57 -20.31
CA PRO A 291 1.89 -1.17 -20.61
C PRO A 291 0.46 -0.76 -20.28
N LEU A 292 0.29 0.52 -19.93
CA LEU A 292 -1.02 1.17 -19.88
C LEU A 292 -1.63 1.18 -21.29
N ASN A 293 -2.90 0.77 -21.41
CA ASN A 293 -3.62 0.70 -22.66
C ASN A 293 -4.93 1.49 -22.61
N ARG A 294 -5.66 1.52 -23.74
CA ARG A 294 -6.91 2.28 -23.87
C ARG A 294 -8.02 1.76 -22.94
N ALA A 295 -8.18 0.43 -22.81
CA ALA A 295 -9.18 -0.15 -21.92
C ALA A 295 -8.93 0.22 -20.45
N ASP A 296 -7.66 0.34 -20.05
CA ASP A 296 -7.29 0.82 -18.71
C ASP A 296 -7.78 2.25 -18.48
N LEU A 297 -7.60 3.12 -19.47
CA LEU A 297 -8.03 4.52 -19.39
C LEU A 297 -9.56 4.64 -19.34
N GLU A 298 -10.29 3.78 -20.06
CA GLU A 298 -11.76 3.73 -20.02
C GLU A 298 -12.25 3.30 -18.64
N VAL A 299 -11.68 2.22 -18.06
CA VAL A 299 -12.01 1.77 -16.69
C VAL A 299 -11.67 2.83 -15.64
N ILE A 300 -10.54 3.52 -15.76
CA ILE A 300 -10.15 4.62 -14.86
C ILE A 300 -11.13 5.78 -14.99
N ALA A 301 -11.48 6.19 -16.21
CA ALA A 301 -12.44 7.28 -16.44
C ALA A 301 -13.82 6.93 -15.85
N ASP A 302 -14.25 5.68 -15.97
CA ASP A 302 -15.52 5.20 -15.42
C ASP A 302 -15.51 5.24 -13.88
N TYR A 303 -14.41 4.78 -13.27
CA TYR A 303 -14.19 4.90 -11.83
C TYR A 303 -14.22 6.38 -11.39
N GLN A 304 -13.50 7.26 -12.08
CA GLN A 304 -13.45 8.68 -11.76
C GLN A 304 -14.83 9.35 -11.80
N ARG A 305 -15.66 9.04 -12.81
CA ARG A 305 -17.02 9.60 -12.89
C ARG A 305 -17.88 9.21 -11.69
N GLN A 306 -17.68 8.03 -11.13
CA GLN A 306 -18.46 7.52 -10.00
C GLN A 306 -17.89 7.94 -8.65
N VAL A 307 -16.56 8.12 -8.55
CA VAL A 307 -15.87 8.30 -7.26
C VAL A 307 -15.47 9.74 -6.99
N SER A 308 -15.29 10.57 -8.03
CA SER A 308 -14.70 11.90 -7.89
C SER A 308 -15.43 12.84 -6.93
N GLN A 309 -16.75 12.76 -6.84
CA GLN A 309 -17.56 13.56 -5.90
C GLN A 309 -17.62 12.96 -4.48
N HIS A 310 -17.12 11.74 -4.30
CA HIS A 310 -17.16 11.02 -3.02
C HIS A 310 -15.78 10.84 -2.38
N TYR A 311 -14.71 10.88 -3.16
CA TYR A 311 -13.34 10.71 -2.71
C TYR A 311 -12.66 12.06 -2.38
N CYS A 312 -12.32 12.25 -1.10
CA CYS A 312 -11.49 13.36 -0.66
C CYS A 312 -10.02 13.04 -0.97
N ARG A 313 -9.42 13.85 -1.84
CA ARG A 313 -8.03 13.71 -2.25
C ARG A 313 -7.14 14.03 -1.06
N VAL A 314 -6.44 13.04 -0.53
CA VAL A 314 -5.68 13.14 0.72
C VAL A 314 -4.61 14.23 0.68
N SER A 315 -4.04 14.50 -0.50
CA SER A 315 -3.01 15.51 -0.75
C SER A 315 -3.58 16.91 -1.08
N CYS A 316 -4.90 17.06 -1.20
CA CYS A 316 -5.55 18.34 -1.49
C CYS A 316 -5.68 19.18 -0.22
N SER A 317 -5.33 20.46 -0.27
CA SER A 317 -5.43 21.37 0.89
C SER A 317 -6.32 22.60 0.66
N GLU A 318 -6.99 22.68 -0.50
CA GLU A 318 -7.69 23.90 -0.94
C GLU A 318 -8.80 24.36 0.02
N CYS A 319 -9.54 23.43 0.62
CA CYS A 319 -10.66 23.77 1.51
C CYS A 319 -10.24 24.04 2.97
N LEU A 320 -8.97 23.79 3.33
CA LEU A 320 -8.53 23.83 4.74
C LEU A 320 -8.60 25.24 5.32
N SER A 321 -8.16 26.25 4.57
CA SER A 321 -8.20 27.66 4.99
C SER A 321 -9.61 28.23 5.06
N ALA A 322 -10.58 27.62 4.37
CA ALA A 322 -11.98 28.03 4.40
C ALA A 322 -12.71 27.56 5.67
N CYS A 323 -12.14 26.64 6.45
CA CYS A 323 -12.75 26.12 7.66
C CYS A 323 -12.59 27.12 8.84
N PRO A 324 -13.67 27.78 9.32
CA PRO A 324 -13.56 28.76 10.41
C PRO A 324 -13.17 28.11 11.76
N HIS A 325 -13.30 26.79 11.87
CA HIS A 325 -13.01 26.03 13.09
C HIS A 325 -11.71 25.22 12.99
N SER A 326 -10.98 25.31 11.88
CA SER A 326 -9.70 24.60 11.69
C SER A 326 -9.78 23.08 11.95
N VAL A 327 -10.92 22.46 11.62
CA VAL A 327 -11.13 21.01 11.65
C VAL A 327 -10.06 20.33 10.79
N ALA A 328 -9.56 19.17 11.22
CA ALA A 328 -8.58 18.40 10.46
C ALA A 328 -9.25 17.65 9.29
N ILE A 329 -9.80 18.39 8.33
CA ILE A 329 -10.67 17.86 7.26
C ILE A 329 -10.03 16.67 6.55
N ASN A 330 -8.78 16.80 6.11
CA ASN A 330 -8.08 15.73 5.37
C ASN A 330 -7.88 14.47 6.21
N ASP A 331 -7.55 14.61 7.49
CA ASP A 331 -7.31 13.46 8.37
C ASP A 331 -8.62 12.76 8.70
N VAL A 332 -9.66 13.50 9.07
CA VAL A 332 -10.99 12.96 9.39
C VAL A 332 -11.59 12.22 8.19
N LEU A 333 -11.58 12.83 7.00
CA LEU A 333 -12.12 12.18 5.80
C LEU A 333 -11.27 11.00 5.33
N ARG A 334 -9.94 11.04 5.55
CA ARG A 334 -9.07 9.88 5.29
C ARG A 334 -9.35 8.74 6.26
N TYR A 335 -9.63 9.02 7.54
CA TYR A 335 -9.99 7.99 8.50
C TYR A 335 -11.36 7.39 8.18
N GLY A 336 -12.32 8.19 7.74
CA GLY A 336 -13.60 7.69 7.21
C GLY A 336 -13.39 6.74 6.03
N MET A 337 -12.55 7.11 5.07
CA MET A 337 -12.15 6.22 3.96
C MET A 337 -11.45 4.94 4.46
N TYR A 338 -10.61 5.00 5.49
CA TYR A 338 -10.00 3.80 6.07
C TYR A 338 -11.03 2.86 6.68
N PHE A 339 -12.04 3.42 7.36
CA PHE A 339 -13.13 2.66 7.94
C PHE A 339 -13.94 1.96 6.85
N GLU A 340 -14.47 2.71 5.89
CA GLU A 340 -15.47 2.22 4.92
C GLU A 340 -14.86 1.48 3.73
N ASP A 341 -13.75 1.98 3.19
CA ASP A 341 -13.24 1.52 1.90
C ASP A 341 -12.03 0.58 2.07
N TYR A 342 -11.26 0.71 3.16
CA TYR A 342 -10.11 -0.17 3.43
C TYR A 342 -10.45 -1.30 4.40
N GLY A 343 -11.65 -1.28 5.01
CA GLY A 343 -12.06 -2.24 6.04
C GLY A 343 -11.23 -2.14 7.32
N MET A 344 -10.54 -1.02 7.55
CA MET A 344 -9.63 -0.80 8.69
C MET A 344 -10.36 -0.12 9.86
N GLU A 345 -11.54 -0.61 10.22
CA GLU A 345 -12.45 0.04 11.18
C GLU A 345 -11.74 0.41 12.49
N LYS A 346 -11.12 -0.58 13.16
CA LYS A 346 -10.47 -0.40 14.46
C LYS A 346 -9.31 0.58 14.42
N GLU A 347 -8.50 0.51 13.37
CA GLU A 347 -7.38 1.41 13.16
C GLU A 347 -7.86 2.84 12.86
N ALA A 348 -8.89 2.98 12.01
CA ALA A 348 -9.49 4.27 11.70
C ALA A 348 -10.06 4.97 12.94
N MET A 349 -10.80 4.24 13.77
CA MET A 349 -11.33 4.73 15.04
C MET A 349 -10.20 5.13 16.00
N SER A 350 -9.14 4.33 16.09
CA SER A 350 -7.96 4.65 16.92
C SER A 350 -7.30 5.95 16.46
N TYR A 351 -7.08 6.13 15.15
CA TYR A 351 -6.48 7.36 14.62
C TYR A 351 -7.37 8.58 14.82
N TYR A 352 -8.69 8.41 14.72
CA TYR A 352 -9.64 9.47 15.02
C TYR A 352 -9.65 9.85 16.50
N ALA A 353 -9.58 8.86 17.40
CA ALA A 353 -9.54 9.06 18.84
C ALA A 353 -8.32 9.88 19.27
N GLU A 354 -7.16 9.66 18.64
CA GLU A 354 -5.91 10.39 18.87
C GLU A 354 -5.91 11.86 18.42
N LEU A 355 -6.90 12.30 17.63
CA LEU A 355 -7.02 13.71 17.25
C LEU A 355 -7.42 14.57 18.47
N ASP A 356 -6.79 15.74 18.59
CA ASP A 356 -7.21 16.79 19.51
C ASP A 356 -8.71 17.09 19.33
N GLU A 357 -9.46 17.31 20.41
CA GLU A 357 -10.91 17.56 20.32
C GLU A 357 -11.26 18.75 19.41
N GLY A 358 -10.48 19.83 19.47
CA GLY A 358 -10.67 21.00 18.60
C GLY A 358 -10.39 20.74 17.11
N LYS A 359 -9.84 19.57 16.75
CA LYS A 359 -9.63 19.14 15.37
C LYS A 359 -10.72 18.22 14.85
N LYS A 360 -11.62 17.76 15.72
CA LYS A 360 -12.77 16.93 15.37
C LYS A 360 -13.93 17.79 14.85
N PRO A 361 -14.77 17.29 13.95
CA PRO A 361 -15.89 18.02 13.33
C PRO A 361 -17.12 18.17 14.28
N LEU A 362 -16.91 18.37 15.58
CA LEU A 362 -17.97 18.41 16.61
C LEU A 362 -18.99 19.53 16.36
N ILE A 363 -18.56 20.63 15.76
CA ILE A 363 -19.39 21.81 15.44
C ILE A 363 -19.94 21.78 14.01
N CYS A 364 -19.59 20.77 13.21
CA CYS A 364 -19.91 20.78 11.79
C CYS A 364 -21.41 20.78 11.52
N ALA A 365 -22.27 20.18 12.35
CA ALA A 365 -23.72 20.18 12.15
C ALA A 365 -24.33 21.59 12.03
N SER A 366 -23.90 22.53 12.87
CA SER A 366 -24.38 23.92 12.90
C SER A 366 -23.52 24.89 12.06
N CYS A 367 -22.46 24.41 11.42
CA CYS A 367 -21.55 25.24 10.63
C CYS A 367 -22.14 25.64 9.26
N SER A 368 -21.70 26.79 8.73
CA SER A 368 -22.09 27.30 7.40
C SER A 368 -21.59 26.46 6.22
N GLY A 369 -20.60 25.57 6.42
CA GLY A 369 -20.12 24.68 5.37
C GLY A 369 -19.21 25.32 4.31
N ASN A 370 -18.48 26.39 4.65
CA ASN A 370 -17.57 27.10 3.71
C ASN A 370 -16.58 26.18 2.97
N CYS A 371 -16.21 25.04 3.57
CA CYS A 371 -15.34 24.04 2.97
C CYS A 371 -15.94 23.38 1.72
N GLU A 372 -17.26 23.34 1.57
CA GLU A 372 -17.93 22.78 0.39
C GLU A 372 -17.73 23.70 -0.82
N SER A 373 -17.98 25.00 -0.64
CA SER A 373 -17.75 26.00 -1.69
C SER A 373 -16.27 26.12 -2.08
N ALA A 374 -15.36 25.87 -1.13
CA ALA A 374 -13.92 25.87 -1.38
C ALA A 374 -13.40 24.55 -1.97
N CYS A 375 -14.23 23.51 -2.09
CA CYS A 375 -13.78 22.24 -2.63
C CYS A 375 -13.69 22.28 -4.17
N PRO A 376 -12.50 22.13 -4.78
CA PRO A 376 -12.34 22.20 -6.24
C PRO A 376 -12.98 21.00 -6.97
N TYR A 377 -13.43 19.99 -6.22
CA TYR A 377 -14.03 18.77 -6.75
C TYR A 377 -15.52 18.65 -6.41
N GLY A 378 -16.12 19.69 -5.82
CA GLY A 378 -17.56 19.72 -5.51
C GLY A 378 -18.02 18.72 -4.44
N LEU A 379 -17.13 18.32 -3.52
CA LEU A 379 -17.52 17.42 -2.42
C LEU A 379 -18.47 18.14 -1.45
N LYS A 380 -19.45 17.39 -0.94
CA LYS A 380 -20.21 17.73 0.26
C LYS A 380 -19.37 17.52 1.52
N VAL A 381 -18.35 18.36 1.69
CA VAL A 381 -17.33 18.23 2.74
C VAL A 381 -17.96 18.26 4.13
N LYS A 382 -18.95 19.12 4.37
CA LYS A 382 -19.61 19.23 5.68
C LYS A 382 -20.31 17.92 6.03
N ASP A 383 -21.15 17.41 5.13
CA ASP A 383 -21.91 16.19 5.34
C ASP A 383 -21.00 14.98 5.55
N LYS A 384 -19.92 14.90 4.77
CA LYS A 384 -18.91 13.85 4.90
C LYS A 384 -18.17 13.90 6.24
N LEU A 385 -17.89 15.09 6.78
CA LEU A 385 -17.25 15.23 8.09
C LEU A 385 -18.17 14.77 9.22
N ILE A 386 -19.46 15.09 9.13
CA ILE A 386 -20.47 14.64 10.09
C ILE A 386 -20.59 13.12 10.05
N HIS A 387 -20.74 12.54 8.86
CA HIS A 387 -20.78 11.09 8.68
C HIS A 387 -19.51 10.41 9.21
N ALA A 388 -18.32 10.92 8.87
CA ALA A 388 -17.06 10.39 9.37
C ALA A 388 -16.99 10.46 10.90
N HIS A 389 -17.51 11.52 11.53
CA HIS A 389 -17.60 11.59 12.99
C HIS A 389 -18.47 10.49 13.57
N GLU A 390 -19.65 10.28 12.99
CA GLU A 390 -20.62 9.30 13.46
C GLU A 390 -20.04 7.88 13.46
N ILE A 391 -19.39 7.47 12.35
CA ILE A 391 -18.85 6.11 12.24
C ILE A 391 -17.54 5.91 13.03
N LEU A 392 -16.76 6.98 13.27
CA LEU A 392 -15.45 6.87 13.93
C LEU A 392 -15.49 7.04 15.45
N SER A 393 -16.63 7.46 16.01
CA SER A 393 -16.77 7.75 17.45
C SER A 393 -17.48 6.65 18.25
N VAL A 394 -17.83 5.53 17.59
CA VAL A 394 -18.57 4.41 18.17
C VAL A 394 -17.77 3.63 19.19
#